data_AF-A0A2U0TR92-F1
#
_entry.id   AF-A0A2U0TR92-F1
#
_cell.length_a   1.000
_cell.length_b   1.000
_cell.length_c   1.000
_cell.angle_alpha   90.00
_cell.angle_beta   90.00
_cell.angle_gamma   90.00
#
_symmetry.space_group_name_H-M   'P 1'
#
loop_
_entity.id
_entity.type
_entity.pdbx_description
1 polymer ?
#
loop_
_entity_poly.entity_id
_entity_poly.type
_entity_poly.pdbx_seq_one_letter_code
_entity_poly.pdbx_strand_id
1 'polypeptide(L)'
;MFENIDELIEVNLKLLYTSKSQFMMRINFKDECGFNLKNSKVFAEILDHKGLVVLEKDQGFRCDLTDFGKQIYESGGWNKYLETVESFAKFKNIVNMDSQVKKIEQSFLKKIMIASIIVLVLCFFITLLTVEIFKTT
;
A
#
# COMPACT_ATOMS: atom_id res chain seq x y z
N MET A 1 11.72 -21.25 1.40
CA MET A 1 11.35 -19.86 1.77
C MET A 1 11.31 -19.80 3.28
N PHE A 2 11.72 -18.70 3.92
CA PHE A 2 11.59 -18.58 5.38
C PHE A 2 10.11 -18.48 5.73
N GLU A 3 9.61 -19.31 6.63
CA GLU A 3 8.21 -19.29 7.07
C GLU A 3 7.93 -18.12 8.01
N ASN A 4 8.95 -17.69 8.74
CA ASN A 4 8.95 -16.67 9.80
C ASN A 4 9.81 -15.46 9.42
N ILE A 5 9.69 -14.99 8.18
CA ILE A 5 10.63 -13.98 7.66
C ILE A 5 10.59 -12.67 8.45
N ASP A 6 9.42 -12.25 8.92
CA ASP A 6 9.25 -10.97 9.60
C ASP A 6 9.85 -11.01 11.02
N GLU A 7 9.69 -12.12 11.73
CA GLU A 7 10.34 -12.37 13.02
C GLU A 7 11.86 -12.38 12.87
N LEU A 8 12.38 -13.03 11.82
CA LEU A 8 13.81 -13.02 11.53
C LEU A 8 14.31 -11.60 11.25
N ILE A 9 13.55 -10.78 10.50
CA ILE A 9 13.91 -9.39 10.25
C ILE A 9 13.93 -8.60 11.57
N GLU A 10 12.90 -8.73 12.40
CA GLU A 10 12.81 -8.03 13.69
C GLU A 10 14.02 -8.32 14.58
N VAL A 11 14.36 -9.60 14.76
CA VAL A 11 15.51 -10.04 15.56
C VAL A 11 16.82 -9.49 15.01
N ASN A 12 17.06 -9.61 13.71
CA ASN A 12 18.33 -9.24 13.12
C ASN A 12 18.49 -7.73 12.94
N LEU A 13 17.40 -6.99 12.74
CA LEU A 13 17.42 -5.54 12.70
C LEU A 13 17.83 -4.97 14.06
N LYS A 14 17.30 -5.53 15.15
CA LYS A 14 17.75 -5.22 16.52
C LYS A 14 19.24 -5.48 16.70
N LEU A 15 19.73 -6.64 16.26
CA LEU A 15 21.15 -6.99 16.39
C LEU A 15 22.06 -6.05 15.58
N LEU A 16 21.66 -5.69 14.36
CA LEU A 16 22.37 -4.72 13.53
C LEU A 16 22.40 -3.34 14.19
N TYR A 17 21.24 -2.86 14.64
CA TYR A 17 21.10 -1.53 15.26
C TYR A 17 21.80 -1.43 16.63
N THR A 18 21.92 -2.52 17.38
CA THR A 18 22.63 -2.50 18.67
C THR A 18 24.14 -2.72 18.53
N SER A 19 24.61 -3.16 17.37
CA SER A 19 26.04 -3.28 17.07
C SER A 19 26.70 -1.91 17.01
N LYS A 20 27.81 -1.70 17.73
CA LYS A 20 28.55 -0.42 17.73
C LYS A 20 28.92 0.05 16.32
N SER A 21 29.20 -0.88 15.43
CA SER A 21 29.61 -0.60 14.05
C SER A 21 28.44 -0.58 13.05
N GLN A 22 27.21 -0.90 13.49
CA GLN A 22 26.01 -0.95 12.65
C GLN A 22 26.15 -1.86 11.40
N PHE A 23 27.06 -2.83 11.47
CA PHE A 23 27.22 -3.86 10.45
C PHE A 23 27.33 -5.23 11.12
N MET A 24 27.02 -6.26 10.33
CA MET A 24 27.15 -7.65 10.74
C MET A 24 27.56 -8.53 9.56
N MET A 25 28.35 -9.56 9.82
CA MET A 25 28.61 -10.61 8.83
C MET A 25 27.36 -11.49 8.72
N ARG A 26 26.91 -11.84 7.51
CA ARG A 26 25.69 -12.63 7.29
C ARG A 26 25.67 -13.94 8.10
N ILE A 27 26.82 -14.57 8.29
CA ILE A 27 26.96 -15.80 9.09
C ILE A 27 26.56 -15.65 10.56
N ASN A 28 26.50 -14.41 11.07
CA ASN A 28 26.13 -14.08 12.44
C ASN A 28 24.64 -13.73 12.58
N PHE A 29 23.88 -13.73 11.47
CA PHE A 29 22.43 -13.60 11.56
C PHE A 29 21.84 -14.71 12.40
N LYS A 30 20.84 -14.36 13.21
CA LYS A 30 20.23 -15.23 14.19
C LYS A 30 18.82 -15.64 13.81
N ASP A 31 18.44 -16.84 14.19
CA ASP A 31 17.03 -17.19 14.29
C ASP A 31 16.40 -16.66 15.59
N GLU A 32 15.11 -16.90 15.77
CA GLU A 32 14.34 -16.50 16.96
C GLU A 32 14.87 -17.09 18.26
N CYS A 33 15.54 -18.23 18.18
CA CYS A 33 16.15 -18.93 19.30
C CYS A 33 17.59 -18.46 19.59
N GLY A 34 18.14 -17.55 18.78
CA GLY A 34 19.50 -17.02 18.91
C GLY A 34 20.60 -17.86 18.26
N PHE A 35 20.26 -18.92 17.52
CA PHE A 35 21.22 -19.72 16.75
C PHE A 35 21.53 -19.08 15.40
N ASN A 36 22.69 -19.40 14.83
CA ASN A 36 23.06 -18.86 13.52
C ASN A 36 22.13 -19.41 12.42
N LEU A 37 21.65 -18.50 11.56
CA LEU A 37 20.74 -18.82 10.48
C LEU A 37 21.47 -19.58 9.36
N LYS A 38 21.03 -20.81 9.09
CA LYS A 38 21.66 -21.69 8.06
C LYS A 38 21.66 -21.06 6.66
N ASN A 39 20.54 -20.43 6.28
CA ASN A 39 20.37 -19.82 4.96
C ASN A 39 20.66 -18.31 4.97
N SER A 40 21.67 -17.89 5.76
CA SER A 40 22.01 -16.48 5.96
C SER A 40 22.26 -15.67 4.68
N LYS A 41 22.76 -16.29 3.61
CA LYS A 41 22.93 -15.62 2.31
C LYS A 41 21.60 -15.13 1.73
N VAL A 42 20.62 -16.02 1.65
CA VAL A 42 19.28 -15.69 1.12
C VAL A 42 18.61 -14.64 2.00
N PHE A 43 18.80 -14.73 3.32
CA PHE A 43 18.26 -13.73 4.24
C PHE A 43 18.91 -12.35 4.05
N ALA A 44 20.23 -12.29 3.84
CA ALA A 44 20.96 -11.06 3.54
C ALA A 44 20.41 -10.37 2.28
N GLU A 45 20.17 -11.14 1.22
CA GLU A 45 19.59 -10.67 -0.04
C GLU A 45 18.15 -10.12 0.17
N ILE A 46 17.36 -10.75 1.04
CA ILE A 46 16.02 -10.24 1.39
C ILE A 46 16.10 -8.90 2.11
N LEU A 47 17.02 -8.75 3.07
CA LEU A 47 17.21 -7.48 3.80
C LEU A 47 17.67 -6.36 2.85
N ASP A 48 18.56 -6.67 1.92
CA ASP A 48 19.08 -5.74 0.91
C ASP A 48 17.97 -5.30 -0.06
N HIS A 49 17.19 -6.25 -0.56
CA HIS A 49 16.04 -5.96 -1.42
C HIS A 49 14.95 -5.13 -0.72
N LYS A 50 14.79 -5.30 0.60
CA LYS A 50 13.91 -4.46 1.43
C LYS A 50 14.53 -3.10 1.78
N GLY A 51 15.78 -2.85 1.37
CA GLY A 51 16.52 -1.61 1.65
C GLY A 51 16.95 -1.45 3.12
N LEU A 52 16.86 -2.51 3.92
CA LEU A 52 17.19 -2.49 5.36
C LEU A 52 18.71 -2.51 5.59
N VAL A 53 19.42 -3.23 4.72
CA VAL A 53 20.89 -3.29 4.72
C VAL A 53 21.42 -3.01 3.32
N VAL A 54 22.72 -2.73 3.23
CA VAL A 54 23.49 -2.77 1.99
C VAL A 54 24.50 -3.91 2.10
N LEU A 55 24.55 -4.76 1.09
CA LEU A 55 25.59 -5.79 0.99
C LEU A 55 26.91 -5.23 0.48
N GLU A 56 28.01 -5.70 1.05
CA GLU A 56 29.35 -5.48 0.51
C GLU A 56 29.44 -5.96 -0.95
N LYS A 57 30.00 -5.12 -1.84
CA LYS A 57 29.99 -5.32 -3.30
C LYS A 57 30.69 -6.59 -3.78
N ASP A 58 31.68 -7.09 -3.04
CA ASP A 58 32.56 -8.13 -3.54
C ASP A 58 31.98 -9.53 -3.29
N GLN A 59 31.81 -9.88 -2.02
CA GLN A 59 31.36 -11.22 -1.61
C GLN A 59 29.99 -11.23 -0.92
N GLY A 60 29.43 -10.05 -0.63
CA GLY A 60 28.17 -9.88 0.11
C GLY A 60 28.19 -10.52 1.50
N PHE A 61 29.36 -10.68 2.12
CA PHE A 61 29.45 -11.28 3.46
C PHE A 61 29.06 -10.28 4.53
N ARG A 62 29.49 -9.03 4.39
CA ARG A 62 29.15 -7.96 5.31
C ARG A 62 27.83 -7.29 4.88
N CYS A 63 26.98 -7.07 5.86
CA CYS A 63 25.70 -6.38 5.74
C CYS A 63 25.77 -5.12 6.60
N ASP A 64 25.71 -3.95 5.98
CA ASP A 64 25.73 -2.65 6.65
C ASP A 64 24.31 -2.11 6.78
N LEU A 65 23.92 -1.68 7.98
CA LEU A 65 22.58 -1.12 8.21
C LEU A 65 22.41 0.21 7.46
N THR A 66 21.34 0.33 6.67
CA THR A 66 21.03 1.59 5.96
C THR A 66 20.39 2.61 6.90
N ASP A 67 20.32 3.87 6.46
CA ASP A 67 19.57 4.89 7.20
C ASP A 67 18.06 4.59 7.23
N PHE A 68 17.52 3.94 6.20
CA PHE A 68 16.13 3.46 6.21
C PHE A 68 15.93 2.36 7.26
N GLY A 69 16.83 1.38 7.34
CA GLY A 69 16.80 0.33 8.36
C GLY A 69 16.89 0.90 9.78
N LYS A 70 17.75 1.91 10.00
CA LYS A 70 17.82 2.65 11.27
C LYS A 70 16.51 3.31 11.62
N GLN A 71 15.92 4.07 10.69
CA GLN A 71 14.65 4.78 10.90
C GLN A 71 13.51 3.82 11.24
N ILE A 72 13.44 2.66 10.57
CA ILE A 72 12.47 1.61 10.91
C ILE A 72 12.64 1.17 12.36
N TYR A 73 13.86 0.85 12.77
CA TYR A 73 14.12 0.40 14.12
C TYR A 73 13.80 1.47 15.17
N GLU A 74 14.24 2.71 14.95
CA GLU A 74 13.94 3.87 15.80
C GLU A 74 12.44 4.15 15.90
N SER A 75 11.68 3.87 14.85
CA SER A 75 10.22 4.02 14.81
C SER A 75 9.47 2.91 15.56
N GLY A 76 10.20 1.92 16.10
CA GLY A 76 9.68 0.83 16.92
C GLY A 76 9.73 -0.55 16.26
N GLY A 77 10.62 -0.75 15.28
CA GLY A 77 10.92 -2.05 14.72
C GLY A 77 10.20 -2.37 13.41
N TRP A 78 10.53 -3.54 12.86
CA TRP A 78 10.00 -4.04 11.60
C TRP A 78 8.51 -4.36 11.71
N ASN A 79 8.10 -5.00 12.80
CA ASN A 79 6.68 -5.36 13.00
C ASN A 79 5.78 -4.12 13.03
N LYS A 80 6.20 -3.06 13.73
CA LYS A 80 5.45 -1.79 13.77
C LYS A 80 5.45 -1.07 12.41
N TYR A 81 6.54 -1.19 11.65
CA TYR A 81 6.57 -0.71 10.28
C TYR A 81 5.53 -1.42 9.40
N LEU A 82 5.40 -2.75 9.51
CA LEU A 82 4.37 -3.52 8.78
C LEU A 82 2.96 -3.07 9.14
N GLU A 83 2.64 -2.93 10.43
CA GLU A 83 1.33 -2.42 10.89
C GLU A 83 1.01 -1.04 10.29
N THR A 84 2.02 -0.17 10.23
CA THR A 84 1.90 1.18 9.69
C THR A 84 1.67 1.14 8.18
N VAL A 85 2.44 0.36 7.43
CA VAL A 85 2.31 0.21 5.97
C VAL A 85 0.96 -0.41 5.60
N GLU A 86 0.51 -1.43 6.32
CA GLU A 86 -0.83 -2.01 6.12
C GLU A 86 -1.93 -0.98 6.35
N SER A 87 -1.79 -0.13 7.37
CA SER A 87 -2.74 0.93 7.66
C SER A 87 -2.81 1.96 6.53
N PHE A 88 -1.66 2.34 5.96
CA PHE A 88 -1.62 3.20 4.77
C PHE A 88 -2.21 2.53 3.52
N ALA A 89 -1.98 1.24 3.31
CA ALA A 89 -2.58 0.49 2.21
C ALA A 89 -4.10 0.41 2.34
N LYS A 90 -4.62 0.15 3.55
CA LYS A 90 -6.05 0.19 3.86
C LYS A 90 -6.64 1.58 3.61
N PHE A 91 -5.95 2.64 4.04
CA PHE A 91 -6.38 4.02 3.81
C PHE A 91 -6.45 4.38 2.32
N LYS A 92 -5.44 3.98 1.54
CA LYS A 92 -5.41 4.18 0.08
C LYS A 92 -6.59 3.50 -0.61
N ASN A 93 -6.97 2.30 -0.16
CA ASN A 93 -8.13 1.59 -0.69
C ASN A 93 -9.46 2.28 -0.35
N ILE A 94 -9.61 2.81 0.87
CA ILE A 94 -10.80 3.57 1.27
C ILE A 94 -10.95 4.85 0.42
N VAL A 95 -9.86 5.60 0.23
CA VAL A 95 -9.88 6.81 -0.60
C VAL A 95 -10.23 6.49 -2.06
N ASN A 96 -9.69 5.40 -2.61
CA ASN A 96 -10.07 4.95 -3.95
C ASN A 96 -11.54 4.56 -4.03
N MET A 97 -12.09 3.90 -3.02
CA MET A 97 -13.50 3.51 -2.98
C MET A 97 -14.41 4.74 -2.91
N ASP A 98 -14.08 5.74 -2.09
CA ASP A 98 -14.82 7.01 -2.00
C ASP A 98 -14.79 7.77 -3.34
N SER A 99 -13.67 7.75 -4.05
CA SER A 99 -13.55 8.35 -5.39
C SER A 99 -14.43 7.66 -6.44
N GLN A 100 -14.59 6.33 -6.36
CA GLN A 100 -15.46 5.58 -7.26
C GLN A 100 -16.93 5.83 -6.96
N VAL A 101 -17.32 5.90 -5.69
CA VAL A 101 -18.69 6.23 -5.27
C VAL A 101 -19.11 7.61 -5.79
N LYS A 102 -18.26 8.63 -5.62
CA LYS A 102 -18.54 9.99 -6.15
C LYS A 102 -18.69 10.01 -7.67
N LYS A 103 -17.91 9.21 -8.39
CA LYS A 103 -18.01 9.10 -9.86
C LYS A 103 -19.31 8.41 -10.29
N ILE A 104 -19.76 7.42 -9.53
CA ILE A 104 -21.03 6.73 -9.75
C ILE A 104 -22.21 7.68 -9.52
N GLU A 105 -22.22 8.43 -8.41
CA GLU A 105 -23.27 9.41 -8.10
C GLU A 105 -23.39 10.49 -9.18
N GLN A 106 -22.27 11.07 -9.64
CA GLN A 106 -22.29 12.05 -10.73
C GLN A 106 -22.83 11.46 -12.03
N SER A 107 -22.55 10.20 -12.34
CA SER A 107 -23.09 9.51 -13.52
C SER A 107 -24.61 9.33 -13.41
N PHE A 108 -25.11 8.96 -12.22
CA PHE A 108 -26.55 8.80 -11.97
C PHE A 108 -27.29 10.13 -12.07
N LEU A 109 -26.76 11.21 -11.48
CA LEU A 109 -27.36 12.54 -11.55
C LEU A 109 -27.44 13.05 -13.00
N LYS A 110 -26.40 12.84 -13.81
CA LYS A 110 -26.42 13.20 -15.24
C LYS A 110 -27.51 12.45 -16.02
N LYS A 111 -27.69 11.15 -15.76
CA LYS A 111 -28.74 10.35 -16.41
C LYS A 111 -30.13 10.84 -16.03
N ILE A 112 -30.36 11.15 -14.76
CA ILE A 112 -31.65 11.68 -14.27
C ILE A 112 -31.95 13.04 -14.92
N MET A 113 -30.95 13.91 -15.03
CA MET A 113 -31.12 15.23 -15.65
C MET A 113 -31.46 15.15 -17.14
N ILE A 114 -30.87 14.21 -17.88
CA ILE A 114 -31.22 13.99 -19.29
C ILE A 114 -32.64 13.46 -19.42
N ALA A 115 -33.04 12.50 -18.58
CA ALA A 115 -34.39 11.96 -18.58
C ALA A 115 -35.44 13.03 -18.27
N SER A 116 -35.19 13.92 -17.30
CA SER A 116 -36.13 14.99 -16.96
C SER A 116 -36.31 16.00 -18.08
N ILE A 117 -35.24 16.35 -18.80
CA ILE A 117 -35.31 17.22 -19.98
C ILE A 117 -36.17 16.58 -21.08
N ILE A 118 -35.99 15.29 -21.37
CA ILE A 118 -36.78 14.58 -22.38
C ILE A 118 -38.28 14.61 -22.02
N VAL A 119 -38.63 14.35 -20.76
CA VAL A 119 -40.02 14.40 -20.29
C VAL A 119 -40.62 15.79 -20.44
N LEU A 120 -39.88 16.85 -20.07
CA LEU A 120 -40.33 18.23 -20.23
C LEU A 120 -40.62 18.59 -21.70
N VAL A 121 -39.74 18.19 -22.62
CA VAL A 121 -39.91 18.43 -24.05
C VAL A 121 -41.14 17.69 -24.58
N LEU A 122 -41.33 16.43 -24.20
CA LEU A 122 -42.53 15.66 -24.58
C LEU A 122 -43.81 16.31 -24.05
N CYS A 123 -43.83 16.74 -22.79
CA CYS A 123 -44.97 17.44 -22.22
C CYS A 123 -45.30 18.73 -22.98
N PHE A 124 -44.28 19.50 -23.40
CA PHE A 124 -44.46 20.73 -24.18
C PHE A 124 -45.09 20.46 -25.56
N PHE A 125 -44.62 19.44 -26.28
CA PHE A 125 -45.22 19.06 -27.57
C PHE A 125 -46.67 18.58 -27.43
N ILE A 126 -46.98 17.80 -26.39
CA ILE A 126 -48.36 17.38 -26.11
C ILE A 126 -49.26 18.60 -25.84
N THR A 127 -48.77 19.59 -25.08
CA THR A 127 -49.55 20.81 -24.82
C THR A 127 -49.79 21.62 -26.09
N LEU A 128 -48.77 21.78 -26.94
CA LEU A 128 -48.90 22.48 -28.23
C LEU A 128 -49.95 21.79 -29.14
N LEU A 129 -49.85 20.47 -29.31
CA LEU A 129 -50.82 19.70 -30.10
C LEU A 129 -52.25 19.84 -29.56
N THR A 130 -52.41 19.81 -28.23
CA THR A 130 -53.72 19.95 -27.58
C THR A 130 -54.33 21.33 -27.88
N VAL A 131 -53.54 22.40 -27.78
CA VAL A 131 -53.98 23.77 -28.09
C VAL A 131 -54.32 23.93 -29.57
N GLU A 132 -53.54 23.34 -30.46
CA GLU A 132 -53.76 23.43 -31.91
C GLU A 132 -55.05 22.73 -32.33
N ILE A 133 -55.33 21.52 -31.82
CA ILE A 133 -56.57 20.77 -32.04
C ILE A 133 -57.79 21.55 -31.52
N PHE A 134 -57.68 22.17 -30.35
CA PHE A 134 -58.78 22.95 -29.76
C PHE A 134 -59.09 24.24 -30.53
N LYS A 135 -58.15 24.74 -31.34
CA LYS A 135 -58.31 25.96 -32.14
C LYS A 135 -58.96 25.68 -33.50
N THR A 136 -58.88 24.44 -33.98
CA THR A 136 -59.47 23.96 -35.24
C THR A 136 -60.85 23.32 -35.09
N THR A 137 -61.35 23.16 -33.86
CA THR A 137 -62.72 22.71 -33.56
C THR A 137 -63.59 23.91 -33.22
#